data_AF-A0AAN7DBJ0-F1
#
_entry.id   AF-A0AAN7DBJ0-F1
#
_cell.length_a   1.000
_cell.length_b   1.000
_cell.length_c   1.000
_cell.angle_alpha   90.00
_cell.angle_beta   90.00
_cell.angle_gamma   90.00
#
_symmetry.space_group_name_H-M   'P 1'
#
loop_
_entity.id
_entity.type
_entity.pdbx_description
1 polymer ?
#
loop_
_entity_poly.entity_id
_entity_poly.type
_entity_poly.pdbx_seq_one_letter_code
_entity_poly.pdbx_strand_id
1 'polypeptide(L)'
;MTITLCSFKLPSTHPHFSSFTAPDQLFDRHHAVQKLLAIDVFTFDFDLQVIRLRNWTFLEFCHYPRISHRVARWIEEGQIYLQPFFLALCRQAPRHSFTSASFGANPHNIRPLIRRLIKPITPLPSTVPLNSIQYYKHLVSTDMPTINTSPLSPSQWRLFWKLPILLQSRTVWYRLIHRKIPSKSILHHFIPTTHPSPSCPLCLTQSPEDIQHFFFTCPLKLAVWRFLATTYLSHTPMTDDVLLPFLHGIQTLSIAEPTRSASLPFPELTVYQVFATSLLCIWQAHWRSIFDHVPFVTLNVNTSIARSLSRLESELQFDL
;
A
#
# COMPACT_ATOMS: atom_id res chain seq x y z
N MET A 1 -2.62 2.86 -22.33
CA MET A 1 -1.87 1.84 -21.57
C MET A 1 -1.62 0.68 -22.51
N THR A 2 -0.59 0.83 -23.34
CA THR A 2 -0.39 0.03 -24.56
C THR A 2 0.75 -0.95 -24.26
N ILE A 3 0.42 -2.24 -24.30
CA ILE A 3 1.31 -3.42 -24.33
C ILE A 3 2.52 -3.39 -23.38
N THR A 4 2.26 -3.20 -22.09
CA THR A 4 3.23 -3.50 -21.00
C THR A 4 2.97 -4.86 -20.36
N LEU A 5 2.08 -5.65 -20.96
CA LEU A 5 1.53 -6.89 -20.38
C LEU A 5 2.25 -8.16 -20.86
N CYS A 6 3.10 -8.05 -21.88
CA CYS A 6 3.85 -9.18 -22.46
C CYS A 6 5.26 -9.27 -21.86
N SER A 7 5.80 -10.48 -21.78
CA SER A 7 7.18 -10.73 -21.36
C SER A 7 8.12 -10.55 -22.54
N PHE A 8 9.14 -9.70 -22.37
CA PHE A 8 10.16 -9.44 -23.39
C PHE A 8 11.37 -10.36 -23.28
N LYS A 9 11.49 -11.10 -22.16
CA LYS A 9 12.54 -12.09 -21.92
C LYS A 9 11.96 -13.26 -21.12
N LEU A 10 12.47 -14.47 -21.34
CA LEU A 10 12.21 -15.63 -20.49
C LEU A 10 13.46 -15.98 -19.68
N PRO A 11 13.32 -16.58 -18.49
CA PRO A 11 14.44 -17.17 -17.77
C PRO A 11 15.10 -18.28 -18.60
N SER A 12 16.42 -18.44 -18.49
CA SER A 12 17.18 -19.50 -19.18
C SER A 12 16.74 -20.92 -18.79
N THR A 13 16.04 -21.06 -17.67
CA THR A 13 15.47 -22.30 -17.16
C THR A 13 14.07 -22.62 -17.72
N HIS A 14 13.49 -21.74 -18.53
CA HIS A 14 12.14 -21.94 -19.07
C HIS A 14 12.15 -22.97 -20.22
N PRO A 15 11.21 -23.94 -20.25
CA PRO A 15 11.21 -25.05 -21.22
C PRO A 15 11.14 -24.61 -22.69
N HIS A 16 10.62 -23.40 -22.95
CA HIS A 16 10.54 -22.81 -24.30
C HIS A 16 11.56 -21.69 -24.55
N PHE A 17 12.59 -21.55 -23.72
CA PHE A 17 13.60 -20.49 -23.86
C PHE A 17 14.31 -20.54 -25.22
N SER A 18 14.61 -21.72 -25.74
CA SER A 18 15.30 -21.91 -27.03
C SER A 18 14.44 -21.55 -28.26
N SER A 19 13.12 -21.58 -28.13
CA SER A 19 12.16 -21.25 -29.21
C SER A 19 11.47 -19.90 -28.99
N PHE A 20 11.90 -19.13 -27.98
CA PHE A 20 11.27 -17.86 -27.64
C PHE A 20 11.65 -16.78 -28.64
N THR A 21 10.62 -16.18 -29.26
CA THR A 21 10.78 -14.98 -30.08
C THR A 21 10.30 -13.79 -29.27
N ALA A 22 11.12 -12.75 -29.15
CA ALA A 22 10.73 -11.56 -28.40
C ALA A 22 9.49 -10.90 -29.04
N PRO A 23 8.53 -10.39 -28.24
CA PRO A 23 7.33 -9.74 -28.77
C PRO A 23 7.64 -8.61 -29.75
N ASP A 24 8.73 -7.86 -29.54
CA ASP A 24 9.17 -6.79 -30.44
C ASP A 24 9.41 -7.30 -31.87
N GLN A 25 10.07 -8.46 -32.02
CA GLN A 25 10.33 -9.08 -33.33
C GLN A 25 9.05 -9.60 -34.01
N LEU A 26 8.06 -10.01 -33.22
CA LEU A 26 6.73 -10.40 -33.72
C LEU A 26 5.91 -9.17 -34.12
N PHE A 27 6.05 -8.07 -33.38
CA PHE A 27 5.29 -6.83 -33.57
C PHE A 27 5.86 -5.95 -34.68
N ASP A 28 7.14 -6.03 -34.99
CA ASP A 28 7.77 -5.33 -36.12
C ASP A 28 7.11 -5.68 -37.46
N ARG A 29 6.59 -6.91 -37.59
CA ARG A 29 5.84 -7.35 -38.78
C ARG A 29 4.40 -6.83 -38.82
N HIS A 30 3.91 -6.28 -37.72
CA HIS A 30 2.52 -5.85 -37.52
C HIS A 30 2.43 -4.59 -36.66
N HIS A 31 2.86 -3.44 -37.19
CA HIS A 31 2.85 -2.14 -36.49
C HIS A 31 1.50 -1.75 -35.85
N ALA A 32 0.39 -2.24 -36.39
CA ALA A 32 -0.93 -1.98 -35.82
C ALA A 32 -1.17 -2.66 -34.46
N VAL A 33 -0.35 -3.67 -34.09
CA VAL A 33 -0.38 -4.28 -32.76
C VAL A 33 -0.01 -3.24 -31.70
N GLN A 34 0.96 -2.35 -31.95
CA GLN A 34 1.39 -1.30 -31.01
C GLN A 34 0.28 -0.32 -30.63
N LYS A 35 -0.84 -0.30 -31.36
CA LYS A 35 -2.01 0.53 -31.10
C LYS A 35 -3.09 -0.18 -30.28
N LEU A 36 -2.95 -1.48 -30.00
CA LEU A 36 -3.91 -2.26 -29.23
C LEU A 36 -3.86 -1.93 -27.74
N LEU A 37 -5.04 -1.75 -27.15
CA LEU A 37 -5.23 -1.69 -25.72
C LEU A 37 -5.48 -3.09 -25.16
N ALA A 38 -5.26 -3.26 -23.85
CA ALA A 38 -5.55 -4.51 -23.17
C ALA A 38 -7.02 -4.95 -23.34
N ILE A 39 -7.96 -3.99 -23.33
CA ILE A 39 -9.39 -4.24 -23.52
C ILE A 39 -9.76 -4.77 -24.92
N ASP A 40 -8.88 -4.57 -25.91
CA ASP A 40 -9.10 -5.06 -27.28
C ASP A 40 -8.84 -6.57 -27.40
N VAL A 41 -8.04 -7.14 -26.48
CA VAL A 41 -7.63 -8.56 -26.47
C VAL A 41 -8.25 -9.33 -25.29
N PHE A 42 -8.43 -8.67 -24.15
CA PHE A 42 -8.93 -9.27 -22.92
C PHE A 42 -10.31 -8.72 -22.54
N THR A 43 -11.08 -9.55 -21.83
CA THR A 43 -12.34 -9.18 -21.19
C THR A 43 -12.37 -9.68 -19.75
N PHE A 44 -13.15 -9.01 -18.90
CA PHE A 44 -13.35 -9.44 -17.53
C PHE A 44 -14.57 -10.36 -17.43
N ASP A 45 -14.36 -11.57 -16.93
CA ASP A 45 -15.43 -12.52 -16.63
C ASP A 45 -15.98 -12.21 -15.23
N PHE A 46 -17.20 -11.68 -15.17
CA PHE A 46 -17.84 -11.31 -13.91
C PHE A 46 -18.19 -12.53 -13.04
N ASP A 47 -18.50 -13.67 -13.66
CA ASP A 47 -18.89 -14.89 -12.94
C ASP A 47 -17.69 -15.54 -12.29
N LEU A 48 -16.54 -15.52 -12.98
CA LEU A 48 -15.29 -16.10 -12.51
C LEU A 48 -14.39 -15.10 -11.77
N GLN A 49 -14.66 -13.80 -11.89
CA GLN A 49 -13.83 -12.69 -11.38
C GLN A 49 -12.38 -12.75 -11.89
N VAL A 50 -12.21 -13.12 -13.16
CA VAL A 50 -10.89 -13.26 -13.81
C VAL A 50 -10.84 -12.50 -15.12
N ILE A 51 -9.64 -12.11 -15.53
CA ILE A 51 -9.40 -11.59 -16.86
C ILE A 51 -9.20 -12.78 -17.81
N ARG A 52 -10.03 -12.89 -18.84
CA ARG A 52 -9.92 -13.92 -19.88
C ARG A 52 -9.62 -13.29 -21.24
N LEU A 53 -9.09 -14.09 -22.16
CA LEU A 53 -9.09 -13.71 -23.58
C LEU A 53 -10.53 -13.47 -24.02
N ARG A 54 -10.74 -12.41 -24.80
CA ARG A 54 -12.05 -12.06 -25.31
C ARG A 54 -12.63 -13.21 -26.15
N ASN A 55 -13.94 -13.40 -26.15
CA ASN A 55 -14.54 -14.34 -27.10
C ASN A 55 -15.03 -13.55 -28.31
N TRP A 56 -14.46 -13.80 -29.49
CA TRP A 56 -14.77 -13.04 -30.71
C TRP A 56 -16.06 -13.51 -31.40
N THR A 57 -17.14 -13.69 -30.62
CA THR A 57 -18.47 -13.89 -31.19
C THR A 57 -19.01 -12.58 -31.79
N PHE A 58 -19.95 -12.69 -32.73
CA PHE A 58 -20.44 -11.58 -33.58
C PHE A 58 -21.02 -10.35 -32.83
N LEU A 59 -21.19 -10.40 -31.51
CA LEU A 59 -21.90 -9.40 -30.71
C LEU A 59 -20.99 -8.43 -29.93
N GLU A 60 -19.68 -8.63 -29.91
CA GLU A 60 -18.77 -7.76 -29.14
C GLU A 60 -18.06 -6.72 -30.02
N PHE A 61 -18.18 -5.43 -29.67
CA PHE A 61 -17.45 -4.35 -30.31
C PHE A 61 -15.94 -4.48 -30.04
N CYS A 62 -15.15 -4.60 -31.10
CA CYS A 62 -13.69 -4.61 -31.06
C CYS A 62 -13.14 -3.61 -32.09
N HIS A 63 -12.26 -2.71 -31.67
CA HIS A 63 -11.70 -1.68 -32.57
C HIS A 63 -10.83 -2.29 -33.68
N TYR A 64 -10.16 -3.42 -33.40
CA TYR A 64 -9.19 -4.05 -34.30
C TYR A 64 -9.34 -5.59 -34.35
N PRO A 65 -10.50 -6.13 -34.79
CA PRO A 65 -10.89 -7.53 -34.58
C PRO A 65 -9.88 -8.54 -35.14
N ARG A 66 -9.34 -8.28 -36.35
CA ARG A 66 -8.38 -9.18 -37.00
C ARG A 66 -7.03 -9.24 -36.28
N ILE A 67 -6.59 -8.11 -35.72
CA ILE A 67 -5.28 -8.01 -35.07
C ILE A 67 -5.39 -8.52 -33.63
N SER A 68 -6.47 -8.15 -32.92
CA SER A 68 -6.77 -8.67 -31.58
C SER A 68 -6.88 -10.20 -31.57
N HIS A 69 -7.60 -10.78 -32.53
CA HIS A 69 -7.72 -12.24 -32.65
C HIS A 69 -6.36 -12.91 -32.96
N ARG A 70 -5.49 -12.23 -33.71
CA ARG A 70 -4.14 -12.75 -33.99
C ARG A 70 -3.26 -12.73 -32.75
N VAL A 71 -3.28 -11.64 -31.99
CA VAL A 71 -2.54 -11.54 -30.73
C VAL A 71 -3.04 -12.57 -29.72
N ALA A 72 -4.35 -12.77 -29.63
CA ALA A 72 -4.92 -13.82 -28.79
C ALA A 72 -4.45 -15.23 -29.19
N ARG A 73 -4.45 -15.53 -30.49
CA ARG A 73 -3.92 -16.78 -31.01
C ARG A 73 -2.44 -16.98 -30.65
N TRP A 74 -1.61 -15.93 -30.76
CA TRP A 74 -0.21 -16.01 -30.34
C TRP A 74 -0.04 -16.28 -28.83
N ILE A 75 -0.96 -15.81 -27.99
CA ILE A 75 -0.97 -16.12 -26.55
C ILE A 75 -1.39 -17.58 -26.34
N GLU A 76 -2.41 -18.06 -27.04
CA GLU A 76 -2.90 -19.45 -26.94
C GLU A 76 -1.87 -20.47 -27.47
N GLU A 77 -1.19 -20.14 -28.57
CA GLU A 77 -0.12 -20.96 -29.18
C GLU A 77 1.22 -20.85 -28.42
N GLY A 78 1.28 -20.08 -27.33
CA GLY A 78 2.49 -19.91 -26.52
C GLY A 78 3.62 -19.15 -27.20
N GLN A 79 3.33 -18.40 -28.27
CA GLN A 79 4.28 -17.52 -28.95
C GLN A 79 4.52 -16.23 -28.16
N ILE A 80 3.52 -15.76 -27.40
CA ILE A 80 3.62 -14.59 -26.53
C ILE A 80 3.29 -14.99 -25.10
N TYR A 81 4.20 -14.67 -24.19
CA TYR A 81 4.02 -14.90 -22.76
C TYR A 81 3.56 -13.63 -22.06
N LEU A 82 2.62 -13.74 -21.12
CA LEU A 82 2.16 -12.63 -20.30
C LEU A 82 3.08 -12.42 -19.10
N GLN A 83 3.19 -11.19 -18.64
CA GLN A 83 3.92 -10.85 -17.41
C GLN A 83 3.32 -11.59 -16.20
N PRO A 84 4.13 -12.05 -15.24
CA PRO A 84 3.65 -12.82 -14.09
C PRO A 84 2.54 -12.13 -13.29
N PHE A 85 2.62 -10.81 -13.12
CA PHE A 85 1.60 -10.04 -12.40
C PHE A 85 0.25 -10.05 -13.12
N PHE A 86 0.26 -10.04 -14.46
CA PHE A 86 -0.97 -10.02 -15.26
C PHE A 86 -1.54 -11.43 -15.40
N LEU A 87 -0.68 -12.44 -15.55
CA LEU A 87 -1.08 -13.85 -15.55
C LEU A 87 -1.79 -14.25 -14.24
N ALA A 88 -1.39 -13.67 -13.11
CA ALA A 88 -2.07 -13.88 -11.84
C ALA A 88 -3.55 -13.43 -11.86
N LEU A 89 -3.89 -12.42 -12.66
CA LEU A 89 -5.27 -11.93 -12.83
C LEU A 89 -6.11 -12.81 -13.78
N CYS A 90 -5.44 -13.65 -14.59
CA CYS A 90 -6.09 -14.61 -15.48
C CYS A 90 -6.37 -15.96 -14.81
N ARG A 91 -5.77 -16.21 -13.65
CA ARG A 91 -6.00 -17.43 -12.87
C ARG A 91 -7.18 -17.21 -11.93
N GLN A 92 -8.05 -18.21 -11.84
CA GLN A 92 -9.07 -18.21 -10.79
C GLN A 92 -8.35 -18.15 -9.44
N ALA A 93 -8.58 -17.07 -8.68
CA ALA A 93 -8.18 -17.04 -7.29
C ALA A 93 -8.77 -18.29 -6.62
N PRO A 94 -8.02 -19.03 -5.78
CA PRO A 94 -8.57 -20.15 -5.05
C PRO A 94 -9.77 -19.64 -4.26
N ARG A 95 -10.97 -19.94 -4.74
CA ARG A 95 -12.19 -19.69 -3.98
C ARG A 95 -12.04 -20.59 -2.77
N HIS A 96 -12.03 -20.01 -1.58
CA HIS A 96 -12.42 -20.79 -0.41
C HIS A 96 -13.77 -21.39 -0.78
N SER A 97 -13.82 -22.72 -0.91
CA SER A 97 -15.07 -23.44 -1.12
C SER A 97 -16.01 -22.96 -0.03
N PHE A 98 -16.99 -22.14 -0.39
CA PHE A 98 -18.02 -21.68 0.53
C PHE A 98 -18.86 -22.90 0.86
N THR A 99 -18.39 -23.69 1.83
CA THR A 99 -19.16 -24.77 2.42
C THR A 99 -20.34 -24.14 3.13
N SER A 100 -21.48 -24.82 3.12
CA SER A 100 -22.73 -24.44 3.78
C SER A 100 -22.56 -24.11 5.27
N ALA A 101 -21.47 -24.55 5.91
CA ALA A 101 -21.07 -24.15 7.26
C ALA A 101 -20.74 -22.64 7.40
N SER A 102 -20.42 -21.96 6.30
CA SER A 102 -20.09 -20.52 6.25
C SER A 102 -21.32 -19.61 6.40
N PHE A 103 -22.53 -20.15 6.28
CA PHE A 103 -23.77 -19.37 6.44
C PHE A 103 -24.15 -19.09 7.90
N GLY A 104 -23.49 -19.72 8.87
CA GLY A 104 -23.71 -19.46 10.30
C GLY A 104 -23.09 -18.16 10.81
N ALA A 105 -22.08 -17.62 10.10
CA ALA A 105 -21.41 -16.38 10.46
C ALA A 105 -21.63 -15.36 9.35
N ASN A 106 -22.68 -14.56 9.50
CA ASN A 106 -23.08 -13.42 8.67
C ASN A 106 -21.90 -12.76 7.92
N PRO A 107 -21.55 -13.20 6.68
CA PRO A 107 -20.43 -12.61 5.98
C PRO A 107 -20.83 -11.18 5.62
N HIS A 108 -19.91 -10.22 5.76
CA HIS A 108 -20.17 -8.81 5.44
C HIS A 108 -20.73 -8.67 4.02
N ASN A 109 -22.05 -8.54 3.93
CA ASN A 109 -22.79 -8.51 2.69
C ASN A 109 -22.82 -7.07 2.19
N ILE A 110 -22.43 -6.83 0.93
CA ILE A 110 -22.51 -5.51 0.29
C ILE A 110 -23.94 -5.12 -0.12
N ARG A 111 -24.92 -6.02 -0.01
CA ARG A 111 -26.33 -5.76 -0.32
C ARG A 111 -26.94 -4.55 0.42
N PRO A 112 -26.64 -4.24 1.68
CA PRO A 112 -27.15 -3.03 2.34
C PRO A 112 -26.64 -1.75 1.68
N LEU A 113 -25.37 -1.73 1.25
CA LEU A 113 -24.78 -0.64 0.49
C LEU A 113 -25.47 -0.50 -0.87
N ILE A 114 -25.63 -1.60 -1.61
CA ILE A 114 -26.31 -1.62 -2.91
C ILE A 114 -27.78 -1.18 -2.78
N ARG A 115 -28.49 -1.62 -1.73
CA ARG A 115 -29.88 -1.20 -1.47
C ARG A 115 -29.99 0.29 -1.18
N ARG A 116 -29.01 0.88 -0.45
CA ARG A 116 -28.94 2.33 -0.23
C ARG A 116 -28.62 3.12 -1.50
N LEU A 117 -27.81 2.57 -2.41
CA LEU A 117 -27.54 3.18 -3.72
C LEU A 117 -28.77 3.18 -4.62
N ILE A 118 -29.66 2.19 -4.49
CA ILE A 118 -30.83 2.00 -5.37
C ILE A 118 -32.10 2.70 -4.82
N LYS A 119 -32.21 2.90 -3.50
CA LYS A 119 -33.34 3.61 -2.88
C LYS A 119 -32.89 4.92 -2.22
N PRO A 120 -33.03 6.08 -2.89
CA PRO A 120 -32.95 7.35 -2.20
C PRO A 120 -34.13 7.46 -1.23
N ILE A 121 -33.85 7.61 0.06
CA ILE A 121 -34.86 7.71 1.14
C ILE A 121 -35.51 9.11 1.16
N THR A 122 -34.99 10.06 0.37
CA THR A 122 -35.50 11.43 0.29
C THR A 122 -35.60 11.89 -1.16
N PRO A 123 -36.70 12.54 -1.57
CA PRO A 123 -36.77 13.19 -2.88
C PRO A 123 -35.72 14.31 -2.93
N LEU A 124 -34.79 14.21 -3.89
CA LEU A 124 -33.68 15.15 -4.07
C LEU A 124 -34.12 16.34 -4.95
N PRO A 125 -33.64 17.57 -4.70
CA PRO A 125 -33.74 18.66 -5.67
C PRO A 125 -33.10 18.27 -7.02
N SER A 126 -33.81 18.57 -8.11
CA SER A 126 -33.62 18.07 -9.48
C SER A 126 -32.33 18.51 -10.20
N THR A 127 -31.32 19.03 -9.51
CA THR A 127 -30.22 19.79 -10.14
C THR A 127 -28.83 19.18 -10.00
N VAL A 128 -28.64 18.09 -9.23
CA VAL A 128 -27.31 17.48 -9.06
C VAL A 128 -27.21 16.18 -9.88
N PRO A 129 -26.32 16.09 -10.87
CA PRO A 129 -26.15 14.88 -11.66
C PRO A 129 -25.57 13.74 -10.80
N LEU A 130 -26.08 12.52 -11.02
CA LEU A 130 -25.78 11.30 -10.25
C LEU A 130 -24.29 10.91 -10.24
N ASN A 131 -23.50 11.45 -11.17
CA ASN A 131 -22.05 11.24 -11.29
C ASN A 131 -21.22 12.28 -10.51
N SER A 132 -21.84 13.24 -9.83
CA SER A 132 -21.14 14.27 -9.07
C SER A 132 -20.54 13.70 -7.78
N ILE A 133 -19.31 14.10 -7.46
CA ILE A 133 -18.67 13.85 -6.16
C ILE A 133 -19.54 14.37 -5.00
N GLN A 134 -20.33 15.43 -5.23
CA GLN A 134 -21.27 15.96 -4.23
C GLN A 134 -22.43 15.00 -3.96
N TYR A 135 -22.95 14.33 -5.00
CA TYR A 135 -23.99 13.30 -4.87
C TYR A 135 -23.48 12.12 -4.03
N TYR A 136 -22.26 11.64 -4.31
CA TYR A 136 -21.61 10.60 -3.52
C TYR A 136 -21.44 11.00 -2.05
N LYS A 137 -20.99 12.24 -1.76
CA LYS A 137 -20.83 12.73 -0.39
C LYS A 137 -22.16 12.79 0.37
N HIS A 138 -23.24 13.21 -0.29
CA HIS A 138 -24.57 13.25 0.31
C HIS A 138 -25.11 11.87 0.68
N LEU A 139 -24.87 10.85 -0.15
CA LEU A 139 -25.28 9.46 0.15
C LEU A 139 -24.56 8.86 1.36
N VAL A 140 -23.33 9.31 1.64
CA VAL A 140 -22.50 8.81 2.76
C VAL A 140 -22.78 9.58 4.06
N SER A 141 -23.32 10.80 3.96
CA SER A 141 -23.49 11.71 5.11
C SER A 141 -24.71 11.45 6.00
N THR A 142 -25.71 10.69 5.56
CA THR A 142 -27.03 10.73 6.23
C THR A 142 -27.16 9.85 7.48
N ASP A 143 -26.28 8.88 7.74
CA ASP A 143 -26.43 7.95 8.88
C ASP A 143 -25.13 7.61 9.62
N MET A 144 -24.01 8.28 9.33
CA MET A 144 -22.79 8.10 10.11
C MET A 144 -22.62 9.29 11.06
N PRO A 145 -22.44 9.06 12.38
CA PRO A 145 -22.14 10.14 13.29
C PRO A 145 -20.93 10.89 12.75
N THR A 146 -21.05 12.20 12.73
CA THR A 146 -20.13 13.22 12.23
C THR A 146 -18.73 13.09 12.83
N ILE A 147 -17.95 12.10 12.40
CA ILE A 147 -16.53 11.94 12.75
C ILE A 147 -15.75 11.44 11.53
N ASN A 148 -15.86 12.14 10.41
CA ASN A 148 -14.87 12.06 9.32
C ASN A 148 -14.09 13.38 9.29
N THR A 149 -13.63 13.84 10.45
CA THR A 149 -12.60 14.87 10.50
C THR A 149 -11.30 14.22 10.01
N SER A 150 -10.72 14.80 8.96
CA SER A 150 -9.38 14.44 8.53
C SER A 150 -8.44 14.49 9.74
N PRO A 151 -7.58 13.46 9.96
CA PRO A 151 -6.72 13.40 11.13
C PRO A 151 -5.71 14.55 11.19
N LEU A 152 -5.46 15.20 10.05
CA LEU A 152 -4.63 16.38 9.89
C LEU A 152 -5.39 17.50 9.18
N SER A 153 -5.00 18.74 9.45
CA SER A 153 -5.48 19.91 8.72
C SER A 153 -4.94 19.96 7.28
N PRO A 154 -5.55 20.76 6.38
CA PRO A 154 -5.09 20.88 5.00
C PRO A 154 -3.62 21.35 4.85
N SER A 155 -3.14 22.22 5.75
CA SER A 155 -1.76 22.70 5.75
C SER A 155 -0.78 21.60 6.15
N GLN A 156 -1.12 20.81 7.18
CA GLN A 156 -0.34 19.64 7.60
C GLN A 156 -0.26 18.59 6.50
N TRP A 157 -1.36 18.33 5.80
CA TRP A 157 -1.33 17.44 4.62
C TRP A 157 -0.44 17.98 3.51
N ARG A 158 -0.53 19.29 3.22
CA ARG A 158 0.33 19.92 2.22
C ARG A 158 1.81 19.78 2.59
N LEU A 159 2.15 19.98 3.87
CA LEU A 159 3.50 19.76 4.36
C LEU A 159 3.91 18.30 4.16
N PHE A 160 3.10 17.34 4.64
CA PHE A 160 3.36 15.90 4.51
C PHE A 160 3.65 15.45 3.07
N TRP A 161 2.85 15.90 2.10
CA TRP A 161 3.02 15.53 0.70
C TRP A 161 4.22 16.22 0.04
N LYS A 162 4.64 17.39 0.54
CA LYS A 162 5.83 18.11 0.08
C LYS A 162 7.13 17.57 0.65
N LEU A 163 7.10 16.87 1.79
CA LEU A 163 8.30 16.34 2.43
C LEU A 163 9.07 15.43 1.46
N PRO A 164 10.37 15.69 1.20
CA PRO A 164 11.16 14.85 0.33
C PRO A 164 11.69 13.67 1.16
N ILE A 165 10.88 12.61 1.18
CA ILE A 165 11.11 11.34 1.86
C ILE A 165 10.80 10.18 0.92
N LEU A 166 11.37 9.01 1.21
CA LEU A 166 11.10 7.79 0.45
C LEU A 166 9.60 7.46 0.47
N LEU A 167 9.08 6.96 -0.67
CA LEU A 167 7.67 6.56 -0.80
C LEU A 167 7.26 5.51 0.25
N GLN A 168 8.17 4.60 0.58
CA GLN A 168 7.94 3.57 1.61
C GLN A 168 7.76 4.21 2.99
N SER A 169 8.63 5.15 3.38
CA SER A 169 8.51 5.93 4.63
C SER A 169 7.19 6.69 4.68
N ARG A 170 6.84 7.36 3.57
CA ARG A 170 5.56 8.07 3.44
C ARG A 170 4.36 7.13 3.62
N THR A 171 4.41 5.94 3.04
CA THR A 171 3.33 4.95 3.15
C THR A 171 3.13 4.48 4.58
N VAL A 172 4.21 4.17 5.30
CA VAL A 172 4.13 3.76 6.71
C VAL A 172 3.57 4.89 7.57
N TRP A 173 4.08 6.11 7.40
CA TRP A 173 3.62 7.27 8.15
C TRP A 173 2.16 7.63 7.85
N TYR A 174 1.74 7.58 6.58
CA TYR A 174 0.34 7.77 6.20
C TYR A 174 -0.58 6.75 6.88
N ARG A 175 -0.18 5.46 6.90
CA ARG A 175 -0.94 4.41 7.60
C ARG A 175 -1.01 4.66 9.10
N LEU A 176 0.07 5.14 9.72
CA LEU A 176 0.10 5.53 11.12
C LEU A 176 -0.91 6.67 11.41
N ILE A 177 -0.87 7.75 10.62
CA ILE A 177 -1.81 8.89 10.74
C ILE A 177 -3.27 8.42 10.64
N HIS A 178 -3.57 7.53 9.71
CA HIS A 178 -4.92 6.98 9.51
C HIS A 178 -5.27 5.80 10.42
N ARG A 179 -4.39 5.41 11.34
CA ARG A 179 -4.57 4.25 12.22
C ARG A 179 -4.83 2.93 11.47
N LYS A 180 -4.26 2.77 10.27
CA LYS A 180 -4.39 1.59 9.38
C LYS A 180 -3.20 0.64 9.48
N ILE A 181 -2.75 0.41 10.70
CA ILE A 181 -1.59 -0.45 11.00
C ILE A 181 -2.12 -1.78 11.51
N PRO A 182 -1.74 -2.93 10.92
CA PRO A 182 -2.23 -4.24 11.36
C PRO A 182 -1.47 -4.70 12.61
N SER A 183 -1.71 -4.02 13.75
CA SER A 183 -1.11 -4.39 15.03
C SER A 183 -1.69 -5.72 15.56
N LYS A 184 -1.00 -6.39 16.49
CA LYS A 184 -1.55 -7.64 17.08
C LYS A 184 -2.92 -7.46 17.71
N SER A 185 -3.20 -6.34 18.37
CA SER A 185 -4.54 -6.09 18.93
C SER A 185 -5.62 -6.05 17.85
N ILE A 186 -5.36 -5.39 16.71
CA ILE A 186 -6.29 -5.33 15.59
C ILE A 186 -6.47 -6.71 14.96
N LEU A 187 -5.36 -7.42 14.73
CA LEU A 187 -5.38 -8.74 14.14
C LEU A 187 -6.11 -9.77 15.02
N HIS A 188 -5.86 -9.75 16.33
CA HIS A 188 -6.58 -10.59 17.29
C HIS A 188 -8.09 -10.29 17.29
N HIS A 189 -8.46 -9.02 17.21
CA HIS A 189 -9.87 -8.62 17.15
C HIS A 189 -10.59 -9.13 15.90
N PHE A 190 -9.97 -9.04 14.72
CA PHE A 190 -10.60 -9.42 13.46
C PHE A 190 -10.52 -10.92 13.13
N ILE A 191 -9.42 -11.59 13.49
CA ILE A 191 -9.18 -13.01 13.17
C ILE A 191 -8.56 -13.75 14.37
N PRO A 192 -9.31 -13.86 15.49
CA PRO A 192 -8.80 -14.40 16.75
C PRO A 192 -8.31 -15.85 16.66
N THR A 193 -8.85 -16.65 15.74
CA THR A 193 -8.43 -18.04 15.53
C THR A 193 -7.00 -18.15 14.98
N THR A 194 -6.58 -17.20 14.15
CA THR A 194 -5.22 -17.15 13.57
C THR A 194 -4.26 -16.34 14.44
N HIS A 195 -4.79 -15.36 15.17
CA HIS A 195 -4.03 -14.54 16.11
C HIS A 195 -4.64 -14.65 17.51
N PRO A 196 -4.25 -15.67 18.30
CA PRO A 196 -4.91 -15.98 19.57
C PRO A 196 -4.62 -14.98 20.70
N SER A 197 -3.62 -14.12 20.54
CA SER A 197 -3.24 -13.12 21.54
C SER A 197 -3.06 -11.72 20.92
N PRO A 198 -3.53 -10.65 21.60
CA PRO A 198 -3.29 -9.27 21.21
C PRO A 198 -1.91 -8.76 21.68
N SER A 199 -1.17 -9.55 22.47
CA SER A 199 0.09 -9.12 23.07
C SER A 199 1.19 -8.86 22.05
N CYS A 200 2.05 -7.90 22.37
CA CYS A 200 3.23 -7.59 21.58
C CYS A 200 4.16 -8.81 21.50
N PRO A 201 4.62 -9.19 20.30
CA PRO A 201 5.49 -10.36 20.11
C PRO A 201 6.97 -10.05 20.45
N LEU A 202 7.32 -8.78 20.64
CA LEU A 202 8.72 -8.35 20.80
C LEU A 202 9.13 -8.13 22.26
N CYS A 203 8.19 -7.70 23.12
CA CYS A 203 8.52 -7.37 24.50
C CYS A 203 7.99 -8.42 25.48
N LEU A 204 8.74 -8.64 26.55
CA LEU A 204 8.41 -9.64 27.58
C LEU A 204 7.26 -9.22 28.50
N THR A 205 6.80 -7.97 28.40
CA THR A 205 5.77 -7.37 29.26
C THR A 205 4.34 -7.83 28.96
N GLN A 206 4.12 -8.65 27.92
CA GLN A 206 2.82 -9.17 27.49
C GLN A 206 1.72 -8.10 27.23
N SER A 207 2.11 -6.82 27.13
CA SER A 207 1.18 -5.71 26.90
C SER A 207 0.51 -5.84 25.52
N PRO A 208 -0.80 -5.52 25.41
CA PRO A 208 -1.48 -5.48 24.11
C PRO A 208 -0.76 -4.55 23.13
N GLU A 209 -0.54 -5.01 21.90
CA GLU A 209 0.09 -4.19 20.87
C GLU A 209 -0.98 -3.36 20.13
N ASP A 210 -1.31 -2.22 20.71
CA ASP A 210 -2.00 -1.16 19.98
C ASP A 210 -1.02 -0.39 19.07
N ILE A 211 -1.50 0.63 18.36
CA ILE A 211 -0.68 1.40 17.42
C ILE A 211 0.45 2.16 18.13
N GLN A 212 0.20 2.65 19.35
CA GLN A 212 1.21 3.37 20.13
C GLN A 212 2.31 2.43 20.58
N HIS A 213 1.96 1.23 21.03
CA HIS A 213 2.91 0.19 21.39
C HIS A 213 3.63 -0.38 20.17
N PHE A 214 2.95 -0.50 19.04
CA PHE A 214 3.53 -0.96 17.79
C PHE A 214 4.71 -0.09 17.37
N PHE A 215 4.64 1.23 17.51
CA PHE A 215 5.71 2.13 17.06
C PHE A 215 6.57 2.74 18.17
N PHE A 216 5.99 3.11 19.31
CA PHE A 216 6.62 4.04 20.25
C PHE A 216 6.88 3.43 21.63
N THR A 217 5.86 2.84 22.28
CA THR A 217 5.96 2.50 23.70
C THR A 217 6.49 1.09 23.99
N CYS A 218 6.64 0.23 22.97
CA CYS A 218 7.33 -1.04 23.12
C CYS A 218 8.79 -0.80 23.57
N PRO A 219 9.29 -1.40 24.68
CA PRO A 219 10.62 -1.09 25.24
C PRO A 219 11.77 -1.13 24.23
N LEU A 220 11.78 -2.12 23.33
CA LEU A 220 12.81 -2.26 22.30
C LEU A 220 12.76 -1.13 21.26
N LYS A 221 11.57 -0.65 20.92
CA LYS A 221 11.35 0.44 19.96
C LYS A 221 11.54 1.80 20.62
N LEU A 222 11.12 1.95 21.88
CA LEU A 222 11.38 3.13 22.70
C LEU A 222 12.88 3.35 22.86
N ALA A 223 13.67 2.28 23.04
CA ALA A 223 15.13 2.37 23.07
C ALA A 223 15.73 2.91 21.76
N VAL A 224 15.14 2.55 20.60
CA VAL A 224 15.50 3.16 19.30
C VAL A 224 15.19 4.65 19.34
N TRP A 225 13.97 5.04 19.73
CA TRP A 225 13.58 6.45 19.78
C TRP A 225 14.41 7.30 20.74
N ARG A 226 14.78 6.76 21.91
CA ARG A 226 15.69 7.43 22.86
C ARG A 226 17.07 7.68 22.25
N PHE A 227 17.60 6.70 21.53
CA PHE A 227 18.87 6.85 20.82
C PHE A 227 18.77 7.93 19.73
N LEU A 228 17.68 7.93 18.94
CA LEU A 228 17.46 8.91 17.89
C LEU A 228 17.30 10.33 18.45
N ALA A 229 16.60 10.44 19.59
CA ALA A 229 16.41 11.69 20.30
C ALA A 229 17.75 12.38 20.60
N THR A 230 18.68 11.66 21.22
CA THR A 230 19.98 12.22 21.63
C THR A 230 20.96 12.36 20.47
N THR A 231 20.82 11.54 19.42
CA THR A 231 21.80 11.49 18.32
C THR A 231 21.45 12.45 17.19
N TYR A 232 20.16 12.58 16.85
CA TYR A 232 19.74 13.29 15.64
C TYR A 232 18.75 14.42 15.89
N LEU A 233 18.00 14.42 16.99
CA LEU A 233 16.90 15.37 17.21
C LEU A 233 17.27 16.50 18.17
N SER A 234 17.96 16.21 19.27
CA SER A 234 18.39 17.18 20.28
C SER A 234 19.69 16.76 20.96
N HIS A 235 20.52 17.74 21.35
CA HIS A 235 21.67 17.51 22.24
C HIS A 235 21.27 17.25 23.68
N THR A 236 20.07 17.70 24.09
CA THR A 236 19.55 17.48 25.43
C THR A 236 18.84 16.13 25.50
N PRO A 237 19.19 15.27 26.46
CA PRO A 237 18.48 14.02 26.67
C PRO A 237 17.04 14.30 27.06
N MET A 238 16.09 13.71 26.34
CA MET A 238 14.66 13.78 26.63
C MET A 238 14.27 12.58 27.49
N THR A 239 13.54 12.84 28.58
CA THR A 239 12.81 11.78 29.29
C THR A 239 11.68 11.25 28.40
N ASP A 240 11.18 10.05 28.69
CA ASP A 240 10.09 9.45 27.89
C ASP A 240 8.83 10.33 27.88
N ASP A 241 8.54 10.99 29.00
CA ASP A 241 7.39 11.89 29.15
C ASP A 241 7.47 13.13 28.24
N VAL A 242 8.68 13.50 27.81
CA VAL A 242 8.90 14.59 26.85
C VAL A 242 9.03 14.04 25.43
N LEU A 243 9.72 12.91 25.27
CA LEU A 243 9.97 12.26 24.00
C LEU A 243 8.69 11.82 23.31
N LEU A 244 7.78 11.15 24.02
CA LEU A 244 6.55 10.61 23.42
C LEU A 244 5.62 11.73 22.89
N PRO A 245 5.32 12.80 23.64
CA PRO A 245 4.59 13.95 23.10
C PRO A 245 5.31 14.63 21.94
N PHE A 246 6.65 14.74 21.99
CA PHE A 246 7.43 15.29 20.89
C PHE A 246 7.28 14.45 19.61
N LEU A 247 7.43 13.13 19.69
CA LEU A 247 7.22 12.21 18.56
C LEU A 247 5.78 12.29 18.02
N HIS A 248 4.79 12.43 18.91
CA HIS A 248 3.40 12.64 18.51
C HIS A 248 3.22 13.96 17.75
N GLY A 249 3.85 15.04 18.21
CA GLY A 249 3.86 16.32 17.52
C GLY A 249 4.47 16.22 16.12
N ILE A 250 5.58 15.45 15.97
CA ILE A 250 6.15 15.16 14.66
C ILE A 250 5.16 14.37 13.81
N GLN A 251 4.58 13.29 14.36
CA GLN A 251 3.61 12.43 13.67
C GLN A 251 2.44 13.24 13.08
N THR A 252 1.95 14.25 13.80
CA THR A 252 0.85 15.11 13.37
C THR A 252 1.29 16.36 12.59
N LEU A 253 2.58 16.51 12.28
CA LEU A 253 3.13 17.69 11.60
C LEU A 253 2.79 19.00 12.31
N SER A 254 2.80 18.99 13.64
CA SER A 254 2.45 20.15 14.47
C SER A 254 3.67 20.93 14.97
N ILE A 255 4.87 20.52 14.58
CA ILE A 255 6.13 21.11 15.05
C ILE A 255 6.63 22.17 14.07
N ALA A 256 7.04 23.33 14.60
CA ALA A 256 7.63 24.38 13.79
C ALA A 256 9.09 24.05 13.41
N GLU A 257 9.51 24.44 12.20
CA GLU A 257 10.90 24.36 11.74
C GLU A 257 11.63 25.72 11.90
N PRO A 258 12.95 25.74 12.16
CA PRO A 258 13.80 24.58 12.44
C PRO A 258 13.79 24.24 13.93
N THR A 259 13.45 22.99 14.25
CA THR A 259 13.51 22.45 15.61
C THR A 259 14.84 21.76 15.92
N ARG A 260 15.68 21.57 14.91
CA ARG A 260 16.91 20.77 14.97
C ARG A 260 18.13 21.68 14.86
N SER A 261 19.16 21.41 15.66
CA SER A 261 20.42 22.16 15.60
C SER A 261 21.27 21.74 14.41
N ALA A 262 21.89 22.70 13.72
CA ALA A 262 22.80 22.45 12.60
C ALA A 262 24.09 21.71 13.00
N SER A 263 24.41 21.62 14.30
CA SER A 263 25.56 20.85 14.79
C SER A 263 25.29 19.35 14.95
N LEU A 264 24.02 18.92 14.80
CA LEU A 264 23.67 17.51 14.81
C LEU A 264 23.99 16.87 13.44
N PRO A 265 24.25 15.55 13.39
CA PRO A 265 24.48 14.85 12.13
C PRO A 265 23.36 15.08 11.12
N PHE A 266 23.72 15.06 9.84
CA PHE A 266 22.82 15.29 8.71
C PHE A 266 22.12 16.67 8.73
N PRO A 267 22.88 17.80 8.85
CA PRO A 267 22.34 19.14 9.11
C PRO A 267 21.17 19.55 8.20
N GLU A 268 21.22 19.14 6.93
CA GLU A 268 20.21 19.46 5.90
C GLU A 268 18.89 18.70 6.09
N LEU A 269 18.86 17.63 6.89
CA LEU A 269 17.64 16.87 7.13
C LEU A 269 16.76 17.51 8.20
N THR A 270 15.47 17.59 7.91
CA THR A 270 14.46 18.07 8.85
C THR A 270 14.09 17.00 9.88
N VAL A 271 13.49 17.44 10.99
CA VAL A 271 12.95 16.56 12.03
C VAL A 271 11.97 15.52 11.45
N TYR A 272 11.21 15.91 10.43
CA TYR A 272 10.25 15.06 9.75
C TYR A 272 10.91 13.97 8.90
N GLN A 273 12.02 14.28 8.23
CA GLN A 273 12.76 13.32 7.43
C GLN A 273 13.46 12.27 8.31
N VAL A 274 14.04 12.71 9.42
CA VAL A 274 14.64 11.81 10.42
C VAL A 274 13.57 10.88 11.00
N PHE A 275 12.42 11.43 11.38
CA PHE A 275 11.28 10.66 11.90
C PHE A 275 10.76 9.65 10.88
N ALA A 276 10.46 10.07 9.64
CA ALA A 276 9.90 9.20 8.61
C ALA A 276 10.81 8.02 8.28
N THR A 277 12.12 8.28 8.16
CA THR A 277 13.14 7.26 7.87
C THR A 277 13.27 6.26 9.03
N SER A 278 13.26 6.78 10.26
CA SER A 278 13.30 5.96 11.47
C SER A 278 12.07 5.07 11.60
N LEU A 279 10.88 5.63 11.31
CA LEU A 279 9.61 4.91 11.32
C LEU A 279 9.63 3.72 10.35
N LEU A 280 10.18 3.91 9.15
CA LEU A 280 10.33 2.84 8.16
C LEU A 280 11.27 1.73 8.66
N CYS A 281 12.41 2.09 9.24
CA CYS A 281 13.37 1.09 9.75
C CYS A 281 12.78 0.28 10.90
N ILE A 282 12.04 0.91 11.81
CA ILE A 282 11.33 0.23 12.90
C ILE A 282 10.25 -0.70 12.33
N TRP A 283 9.47 -0.23 11.36
CA TRP A 283 8.46 -1.03 10.66
C TRP A 283 9.08 -2.27 10.01
N GLN A 284 10.14 -2.10 9.24
CA GLN A 284 10.83 -3.20 8.56
C GLN A 284 11.41 -4.20 9.58
N ALA A 285 12.09 -3.72 10.61
CA ALA A 285 12.66 -4.59 11.65
C ALA A 285 11.57 -5.37 12.41
N HIS A 286 10.43 -4.73 12.71
CA HIS A 286 9.28 -5.42 13.30
C HIS A 286 8.82 -6.57 12.39
N TRP A 287 8.51 -6.30 11.11
CA TRP A 287 7.98 -7.34 10.22
C TRP A 287 8.97 -8.44 9.88
N ARG A 288 10.27 -8.12 9.79
CA ARG A 288 11.32 -9.15 9.66
C ARG A 288 11.37 -10.05 10.89
N SER A 289 11.10 -9.52 12.08
CA SER A 289 10.98 -10.36 13.28
C SER A 289 9.75 -11.26 13.26
N ILE A 290 8.64 -10.84 12.65
CA ILE A 290 7.41 -11.64 12.58
C ILE A 290 7.49 -12.70 11.48
N PHE A 291 7.91 -12.32 10.27
CA PHE A 291 7.85 -13.18 9.09
C PHE A 291 9.14 -13.95 8.83
N ASP A 292 10.29 -13.32 9.08
CA ASP A 292 11.61 -13.93 8.79
C ASP A 292 12.28 -14.48 10.06
N HIS A 293 11.61 -14.38 11.22
CA HIS A 293 12.14 -14.78 12.53
C HIS A 293 13.48 -14.13 12.90
N VAL A 294 13.80 -12.96 12.33
CA VAL A 294 15.02 -12.21 12.66
C VAL A 294 14.80 -11.40 13.93
N PRO A 295 15.59 -11.60 15.00
CA PRO A 295 15.35 -10.92 16.27
C PRO A 295 15.43 -9.39 16.13
N PHE A 296 14.51 -8.69 16.79
CA PHE A 296 14.54 -7.24 16.86
C PHE A 296 15.68 -6.78 17.79
N VAL A 297 16.79 -6.33 17.19
CA VAL A 297 17.96 -5.82 17.92
C VAL A 297 18.09 -4.32 17.70
N THR A 298 17.92 -3.51 18.76
CA THR A 298 17.95 -2.04 18.74
C THR A 298 19.18 -1.48 18.01
N LEU A 299 20.36 -2.04 18.26
CA LEU A 299 21.61 -1.61 17.60
C LEU A 299 21.58 -1.79 16.07
N ASN A 300 21.04 -2.91 15.60
CA ASN A 300 20.92 -3.19 14.16
C ASN A 300 19.94 -2.22 13.50
N VAL A 301 18.85 -1.89 14.20
CA VAL A 301 17.87 -0.88 13.74
C VAL A 301 18.54 0.49 13.65
N ASN A 302 19.26 0.93 14.68
CA ASN A 302 19.99 2.21 14.69
C ASN A 302 21.00 2.29 13.53
N THR A 303 21.74 1.20 13.27
CA THR A 303 22.68 1.11 12.15
C THR A 303 21.96 1.20 10.79
N SER A 304 20.77 0.59 10.67
CA SER A 304 19.93 0.71 9.47
C SER A 304 19.42 2.14 9.26
N ILE A 305 19.07 2.83 10.35
CA ILE A 305 18.63 4.22 10.31
C ILE A 305 19.78 5.12 9.84
N ALA A 306 20.97 5.01 10.45
CA ALA A 306 22.13 5.81 10.06
C ALA A 306 22.45 5.66 8.55
N ARG A 307 22.45 4.43 8.03
CA ARG A 307 22.63 4.17 6.59
C ARG A 307 21.52 4.76 5.73
N SER A 308 20.27 4.68 6.19
CA SER A 308 19.13 5.20 5.43
C SER A 308 19.08 6.72 5.43
N LEU A 309 19.50 7.38 6.52
CA LEU A 309 19.62 8.84 6.59
C LEU A 309 20.75 9.35 5.71
N SER A 310 21.93 8.70 5.75
CA SER A 310 23.05 9.06 4.86
C SER A 310 22.67 8.93 3.38
N ARG A 311 21.91 7.89 3.03
CA ARG A 311 21.39 7.72 1.66
C ARG A 311 20.35 8.79 1.31
N LEU A 312 19.46 9.15 2.24
CA LEU A 312 18.47 10.20 1.99
C LEU A 312 19.15 11.55 1.77
N GLU A 313 20.13 11.90 2.61
CA GLU A 313 20.91 13.13 2.44
C GLU A 313 21.62 13.19 1.09
N SER A 314 22.26 12.09 0.69
CA SER A 314 22.93 12.05 -0.62
C SER A 314 21.95 12.18 -1.78
N GLU A 315 20.79 11.52 -1.73
CA GLU A 315 19.74 11.65 -2.76
C GLU A 315 19.24 13.09 -2.87
N LEU A 316 19.07 13.80 -1.76
CA LEU A 316 18.60 15.19 -1.76
C LEU A 316 19.64 16.19 -2.30
N GLN A 317 20.93 15.91 -2.14
CA GLN A 317 22.00 16.75 -2.68
C GLN A 317 22.04 16.74 -4.22
N PHE A 318 21.55 15.68 -4.87
CA PHE A 318 21.49 15.61 -6.34
C PHE A 318 20.26 16.32 -6.93
N ASP A 319 19.24 16.59 -6.12
CA ASP A 319 17.98 17.22 -6.55
C ASP A 319 17.98 18.77 -6.39
N LEU A 320 19.08 19.35 -5.89
CA LEU A 320 19.33 20.79 -5.72
C LEU A 320 20.19 21.36 -6.87
#